data_AF-A0A1J4VKD0-F1
#
_entry.id   AF-A0A1J4VKD0-F1
#
_cell.length_a   1.000
_cell.length_b   1.000
_cell.length_c   1.000
_cell.angle_alpha   90.00
_cell.angle_beta   90.00
_cell.angle_gamma   90.00
#
_symmetry.space_group_name_H-M   'P 1'
#
loop_
_entity.id
_entity.type
_entity.pdbx_description
1 polymer ?
#
loop_
_entity_poly.entity_id
_entity_poly.type
_entity_poly.pdbx_seq_one_letter_code
_entity_poly.pdbx_strand_id
1 'polypeptide(L)'
;MKRDCVNISGVMVDRLKSADVVKRIEEFISEGGRHQVAYANAECINRSIFDKRYKSILDEADLVYADGIGVVWASKFSEKPIPERASLGDFLPDLLRLCVRNRYKIFLLGWQKGVADEAAANLKRDFPALDIAGTYHGYFGPDEDDKVCGLINNSKPHILLVGMGVPKQEKWIKNNISKLDVPVLWGVGALLDYYALRVKRAPVFMRRAGLEWLFRLINEPARLWKRYIIGNVFFILHAFSLLILDALLLAAAWIGAYWLRYAMNGIFQKGINDFYPYLAALPFIITLWMAISMYFGLYKPSRGASGVDEQASILKAAIMGLLITMAFSFLFKEFELGRAVVIISGLLSILSLGISRALSRYIDKNVLKKSALPVRAAI
;
A
#
# COMPACT_ATOMS: atom_id res chain seq x y z
N MET A 1 -17.69 -14.16 7.31
CA MET A 1 -16.73 -13.69 8.34
C MET A 1 -16.33 -12.25 8.01
N LYS A 2 -16.26 -11.34 8.99
CA LYS A 2 -15.83 -9.95 8.73
C LYS A 2 -14.33 -9.96 8.39
N ARG A 3 -13.95 -9.46 7.22
CA ARG A 3 -12.55 -9.42 6.77
C ARG A 3 -11.69 -8.58 7.73
N ASP A 4 -10.54 -9.09 8.13
CA ASP A 4 -9.55 -8.36 8.95
C ASP A 4 -8.62 -7.56 8.03
N CYS A 5 -8.98 -6.30 7.78
CA CYS A 5 -8.35 -5.46 6.77
C CYS A 5 -7.74 -4.18 7.35
N VAL A 6 -6.78 -3.64 6.61
CA VAL A 6 -6.21 -2.29 6.79
C VAL A 6 -6.55 -1.43 5.60
N ASN A 7 -6.91 -0.18 5.84
CA ASN A 7 -7.06 0.81 4.78
C ASN A 7 -5.69 1.38 4.38
N ILE A 8 -5.29 1.17 3.13
CA ILE A 8 -4.09 1.76 2.53
C ILE A 8 -4.52 2.72 1.43
N SER A 9 -4.47 4.02 1.72
CA SER A 9 -4.83 5.10 0.78
C SER A 9 -6.19 4.90 0.09
N GLY A 10 -7.18 4.41 0.83
CA GLY A 10 -8.54 4.16 0.38
C GLY A 10 -8.86 2.69 0.09
N VAL A 11 -7.87 1.83 -0.14
CA VAL A 11 -8.09 0.40 -0.48
C VAL A 11 -8.03 -0.46 0.77
N MET A 12 -9.02 -1.31 0.98
CA MET A 12 -9.03 -2.29 2.06
C MET A 12 -8.18 -3.51 1.68
N VAL A 13 -7.08 -3.73 2.42
CA VAL A 13 -6.13 -4.82 2.19
C VAL A 13 -6.15 -5.79 3.37
N ASP A 14 -6.37 -7.07 3.10
CA ASP A 14 -6.42 -8.13 4.10
C ASP A 14 -5.06 -8.36 4.75
N ARG A 15 -5.08 -8.56 6.07
CA ARG A 15 -3.88 -8.77 6.89
C ARG A 15 -3.49 -10.23 6.95
N LEU A 16 -3.08 -10.78 5.82
CA LEU A 16 -2.77 -12.20 5.70
C LEU A 16 -1.28 -12.44 5.49
N LYS A 17 -0.77 -13.55 6.01
CA LYS A 17 0.48 -14.17 5.56
C LYS A 17 0.23 -14.98 4.30
N SER A 18 1.31 -15.36 3.62
CA SER A 18 1.24 -16.19 2.42
C SER A 18 0.48 -17.51 2.64
N ALA A 19 0.71 -18.16 3.79
CA ALA A 19 0.01 -19.39 4.18
C ALA A 19 -1.50 -19.16 4.39
N ASP A 20 -1.88 -18.02 4.95
CA ASP A 20 -3.29 -17.69 5.18
C ASP A 20 -4.01 -17.40 3.86
N VAL A 21 -3.31 -16.82 2.86
CA VAL A 21 -3.85 -16.66 1.50
C VAL A 21 -4.17 -18.02 0.91
N VAL A 22 -3.22 -18.97 0.93
CA VAL A 22 -3.43 -20.34 0.40
C VAL A 22 -4.61 -21.03 1.10
N LYS A 23 -4.70 -20.90 2.42
CA LYS A 23 -5.84 -21.42 3.20
C LYS A 23 -7.16 -20.80 2.76
N ARG A 24 -7.19 -19.48 2.55
CA ARG A 24 -8.41 -18.78 2.11
C ARG A 24 -8.85 -19.22 0.71
N ILE A 25 -7.91 -19.54 -0.17
CA ILE A 25 -8.22 -20.13 -1.49
C ILE A 25 -8.88 -21.51 -1.35
N GLU A 26 -8.38 -22.37 -0.46
CA GLU A 26 -9.00 -23.68 -0.17
C GLU A 26 -10.43 -23.53 0.39
N GLU A 27 -10.63 -22.56 1.29
CA GLU A 27 -11.95 -22.21 1.83
C GLU A 27 -12.89 -21.74 0.72
N PHE A 28 -12.47 -20.83 -0.16
CA PHE A 28 -13.29 -20.36 -1.28
C PHE A 28 -13.70 -21.47 -2.24
N ILE A 29 -12.81 -22.42 -2.52
CA ILE A 29 -13.16 -23.59 -3.34
C ILE A 29 -14.22 -24.44 -2.64
N SER A 30 -14.11 -24.61 -1.32
CA SER A 30 -15.03 -25.43 -0.52
C SER A 30 -16.39 -24.77 -0.30
N GLU A 31 -16.41 -23.43 -0.13
CA GLU A 31 -17.63 -22.62 -0.01
C GLU A 31 -18.45 -22.63 -1.31
N GLY A 32 -17.81 -22.85 -2.46
CA GLY A 32 -18.44 -22.71 -3.77
C GLY A 32 -18.75 -21.24 -4.10
N GLY A 33 -19.53 -21.02 -5.16
CA GLY A 33 -19.80 -19.66 -5.66
C GLY A 33 -18.65 -19.11 -6.50
N ARG A 34 -18.44 -17.79 -6.50
CA ARG A 34 -17.43 -17.08 -7.31
C ARG A 34 -16.74 -16.04 -6.46
N HIS A 35 -15.47 -16.27 -6.16
CA HIS A 35 -14.67 -15.40 -5.31
C HIS A 35 -13.60 -14.70 -6.12
N GLN A 36 -13.67 -13.37 -6.18
CA GLN A 36 -12.66 -12.55 -6.84
C GLN A 36 -11.49 -12.28 -5.91
N VAL A 37 -10.29 -12.70 -6.33
CA VAL A 37 -9.04 -12.49 -5.61
C VAL A 37 -8.17 -11.49 -6.36
N ALA A 38 -7.72 -10.45 -5.65
CA ALA A 38 -6.81 -9.44 -6.14
C ALA A 38 -5.63 -9.25 -5.20
N TYR A 39 -4.65 -8.48 -5.64
CA TYR A 39 -3.50 -8.08 -4.83
C TYR A 39 -3.31 -6.56 -4.86
N ALA A 40 -2.72 -6.04 -3.80
CA ALA A 40 -2.35 -4.65 -3.67
C ALA A 40 -0.82 -4.48 -3.68
N ASN A 41 -0.33 -3.66 -4.60
CA ASN A 41 0.99 -3.06 -4.56
C ASN A 41 0.88 -1.55 -4.86
N ALA A 42 2.00 -0.82 -4.85
CA ALA A 42 2.00 0.64 -5.06
C ALA A 42 1.27 1.06 -6.35
N GLU A 43 1.41 0.30 -7.44
CA GLU A 43 0.71 0.59 -8.69
C GLU A 43 -0.80 0.40 -8.56
N CYS A 44 -1.26 -0.67 -7.91
CA CYS A 44 -2.69 -0.90 -7.67
C CYS A 44 -3.30 0.27 -6.88
N ILE A 45 -2.63 0.70 -5.80
CA ILE A 45 -3.08 1.81 -4.96
C ILE A 45 -3.17 3.09 -5.79
N ASN A 46 -2.11 3.45 -6.51
CA ASN A 46 -2.09 4.65 -7.36
C ASN A 46 -3.20 4.62 -8.41
N ARG A 47 -3.39 3.48 -9.08
CA ARG A 47 -4.42 3.30 -10.11
C ARG A 47 -5.81 3.50 -9.52
N SER A 48 -6.05 2.98 -8.31
CA SER A 48 -7.34 3.06 -7.63
C SER A 48 -7.77 4.49 -7.26
N ILE A 49 -6.81 5.41 -7.12
CA ILE A 49 -7.10 6.83 -6.85
C ILE A 49 -7.77 7.49 -8.06
N PHE A 50 -7.36 7.14 -9.28
CA PHE A 50 -7.84 7.77 -10.51
C PHE A 50 -8.92 6.96 -11.25
N ASP A 51 -9.00 5.66 -11.00
CA ASP A 51 -9.93 4.74 -11.66
C ASP A 51 -10.99 4.24 -10.68
N LYS A 52 -12.10 4.98 -10.57
CA LYS A 52 -13.20 4.67 -9.65
C LYS A 52 -13.78 3.26 -9.86
N ARG A 53 -13.83 2.79 -11.11
CA ARG A 53 -14.31 1.43 -11.42
C ARG A 53 -13.35 0.40 -10.87
N TYR A 54 -12.06 0.58 -11.07
CA TYR A 54 -11.05 -0.31 -10.49
C TYR A 54 -11.08 -0.29 -8.95
N LYS A 55 -11.27 0.88 -8.34
CA LYS A 55 -11.43 1.01 -6.89
C LYS A 55 -12.63 0.22 -6.36
N SER A 56 -13.81 0.35 -6.97
CA SER A 56 -14.99 -0.42 -6.57
C SER A 56 -14.77 -1.93 -6.74
N ILE A 57 -14.06 -2.36 -7.79
CA ILE A 57 -13.70 -3.78 -7.95
C ILE A 57 -12.83 -4.27 -6.78
N LEU A 58 -11.84 -3.49 -6.34
CA LEU A 58 -11.01 -3.86 -5.18
C LEU A 58 -11.81 -3.88 -3.87
N ASP A 59 -12.76 -2.95 -3.70
CA ASP A 59 -13.61 -2.90 -2.50
C ASP A 59 -14.60 -4.08 -2.42
N GLU A 60 -15.08 -4.53 -3.58
CA GLU A 60 -16.01 -5.64 -3.72
C GLU A 60 -15.33 -7.00 -3.83
N ALA A 61 -14.01 -7.06 -4.04
CA ALA A 61 -13.27 -8.32 -4.13
C ALA A 61 -13.30 -9.06 -2.79
N ASP A 62 -13.43 -10.39 -2.85
CA ASP A 62 -13.53 -11.25 -1.67
C ASP A 62 -12.20 -11.35 -0.90
N LEU A 63 -11.08 -11.13 -1.59
CA LEU A 63 -9.74 -11.07 -1.01
C LEU A 63 -8.83 -10.08 -1.76
N VAL A 64 -8.14 -9.21 -1.01
CA VAL A 64 -7.10 -8.29 -1.49
C VAL A 64 -5.89 -8.37 -0.57
N TYR A 65 -4.87 -9.15 -0.92
CA TYR A 65 -3.66 -9.30 -0.09
C TYR A 65 -2.52 -8.35 -0.52
N ALA A 66 -1.54 -8.13 0.34
CA ALA A 66 -0.40 -7.26 0.05
C ALA A 66 0.73 -7.99 -0.70
N ASP A 67 0.86 -7.73 -2.00
CA ASP A 67 1.97 -8.21 -2.85
C ASP A 67 3.20 -7.31 -2.77
N GLY A 68 2.99 -6.00 -2.62
CA GLY A 68 4.06 -4.99 -2.62
C GLY A 68 4.59 -4.65 -1.22
N ILE A 69 5.91 -4.59 -1.07
CA ILE A 69 6.54 -4.23 0.21
C ILE A 69 6.12 -2.83 0.71
N GLY A 70 5.90 -1.88 -0.22
CA GLY A 70 5.44 -0.54 0.12
C GLY A 70 4.08 -0.52 0.82
N VAL A 71 3.18 -1.45 0.46
CA VAL A 71 1.86 -1.61 1.11
C VAL A 71 2.03 -2.12 2.54
N VAL A 72 2.94 -3.09 2.74
CA VAL A 72 3.29 -3.59 4.07
C VAL A 72 3.90 -2.48 4.93
N TRP A 73 4.82 -1.68 4.38
CA TRP A 73 5.41 -0.54 5.10
C TRP A 73 4.37 0.53 5.46
N ALA A 74 3.49 0.89 4.53
CA ALA A 74 2.40 1.82 4.79
C ALA A 74 1.49 1.30 5.92
N SER A 75 1.23 -0.02 5.97
CA SER A 75 0.43 -0.64 7.02
C SER A 75 1.06 -0.58 8.42
N LYS A 76 2.37 -0.31 8.56
CA LYS A 76 3.01 -0.15 9.88
C LYS A 76 2.51 1.07 10.65
N PHE A 77 1.92 2.03 9.94
CA PHE A 77 1.24 3.17 10.53
C PHE A 77 -0.24 2.87 10.83
N SER A 78 -0.63 1.58 10.76
CA SER A 78 -1.95 1.10 11.15
C SER A 78 -1.93 0.39 12.51
N GLU A 79 -3.07 0.33 13.23
CA GLU A 79 -3.16 -0.30 14.56
C GLU A 79 -2.70 -1.75 14.52
N LYS A 80 -3.13 -2.44 13.48
CA LYS A 80 -2.76 -3.82 13.22
C LYS A 80 -2.14 -3.90 11.84
N PRO A 81 -0.81 -3.94 11.73
CA PRO A 81 -0.14 -3.96 10.44
C PRO A 81 -0.39 -5.28 9.69
N ILE A 82 -0.11 -5.24 8.39
CA ILE A 82 -0.06 -6.43 7.55
C ILE A 82 1.19 -7.21 7.95
N PRO A 83 1.07 -8.51 8.27
CA PRO A 83 2.15 -9.28 8.90
C PRO A 83 3.30 -9.60 7.94
N GLU A 84 3.01 -9.73 6.65
CA GLU A 84 3.96 -10.21 5.64
C GLU A 84 3.63 -9.65 4.26
N ARG A 85 4.66 -9.51 3.41
CA ARG A 85 4.48 -9.33 1.96
C ARG A 85 4.18 -10.68 1.32
N ALA A 86 2.92 -10.93 0.98
CA ALA A 86 2.48 -12.15 0.31
C ALA A 86 2.53 -11.96 -1.20
N SER A 87 3.59 -12.43 -1.87
CA SER A 87 3.65 -12.41 -3.34
C SER A 87 3.39 -13.79 -3.91
N LEU A 88 2.43 -13.90 -4.81
CA LEU A 88 2.05 -15.20 -5.39
C LEU A 88 3.22 -15.91 -6.05
N GLY A 89 4.15 -15.17 -6.67
CA GLY A 89 5.35 -15.79 -7.24
C GLY A 89 6.20 -16.53 -6.19
N ASP A 90 6.15 -16.15 -4.93
CA ASP A 90 6.93 -16.76 -3.84
C ASP A 90 6.20 -17.96 -3.21
N PHE A 91 4.89 -17.87 -3.01
CA PHE A 91 4.09 -18.94 -2.40
C PHE A 91 3.32 -19.82 -3.40
N LEU A 92 3.48 -19.61 -4.71
CA LEU A 92 2.86 -20.48 -5.74
C LEU A 92 3.17 -21.97 -5.49
N PRO A 93 4.40 -22.39 -5.14
CA PRO A 93 4.66 -23.80 -4.84
C PRO A 93 3.76 -24.40 -3.76
N ASP A 94 3.38 -23.62 -2.74
CA ASP A 94 2.45 -24.06 -1.69
C ASP A 94 1.03 -24.22 -2.23
N LEU A 95 0.58 -23.27 -3.07
CA LEU A 95 -0.70 -23.37 -3.78
C LEU A 95 -0.75 -24.59 -4.70
N LEU A 96 0.34 -24.88 -5.43
CA LEU A 96 0.40 -26.03 -6.33
C LEU A 96 0.40 -27.36 -5.57
N ARG A 97 1.11 -27.44 -4.43
CA ARG A 97 1.05 -28.62 -3.54
C ARG A 97 -0.37 -28.85 -3.02
N LEU A 98 -1.06 -27.79 -2.62
CA LEU A 98 -2.48 -27.86 -2.26
C LEU A 98 -3.33 -28.42 -3.41
N CYS A 99 -3.13 -27.89 -4.63
CA CYS A 99 -3.88 -28.34 -5.81
C CYS A 99 -3.62 -29.80 -6.14
N VAL A 100 -2.37 -30.26 -6.08
CA VAL A 100 -2.01 -31.67 -6.29
C VAL A 100 -2.66 -32.56 -5.24
N ARG A 101 -2.56 -32.19 -3.96
CA ARG A 101 -3.12 -32.98 -2.84
C ARG A 101 -4.64 -33.18 -2.98
N ASN A 102 -5.35 -32.11 -3.33
CA ASN A 102 -6.81 -32.10 -3.38
C ASN A 102 -7.36 -32.32 -4.81
N ARG A 103 -6.49 -32.55 -5.80
CA ARG A 103 -6.83 -32.66 -7.23
C ARG A 103 -7.59 -31.45 -7.78
N TYR A 104 -7.27 -30.26 -7.28
CA TYR A 104 -7.82 -29.03 -7.82
C TYR A 104 -7.19 -28.71 -9.17
N LYS A 105 -8.06 -28.27 -10.07
CA LYS A 105 -7.74 -27.93 -11.45
C LYS A 105 -7.50 -26.44 -11.62
N ILE A 106 -6.45 -26.09 -12.37
CA ILE A 106 -6.10 -24.69 -12.62
C ILE A 106 -6.28 -24.38 -14.12
N PHE A 107 -6.88 -23.23 -14.42
CA PHE A 107 -6.89 -22.65 -15.76
C PHE A 107 -6.00 -21.41 -15.82
N LEU A 108 -5.16 -21.31 -16.86
CA LEU A 108 -4.25 -20.16 -17.04
C LEU A 108 -4.74 -19.28 -18.20
N LEU A 109 -5.11 -18.04 -17.90
CA LEU A 109 -5.59 -17.08 -18.87
C LEU A 109 -4.67 -15.86 -18.87
N GLY A 110 -4.03 -15.51 -19.99
CA GLY A 110 -3.30 -14.26 -20.06
C GLY A 110 -2.12 -14.24 -21.02
N TRP A 111 -1.48 -13.08 -21.07
CA TRP A 111 -0.29 -12.82 -21.89
C TRP A 111 -0.44 -13.17 -23.37
N GLN A 112 0.65 -13.08 -24.12
CA GLN A 112 0.66 -13.35 -25.57
C GLN A 112 0.38 -14.83 -25.84
N LYS A 113 -0.03 -15.12 -27.07
CA LYS A 113 -0.21 -16.50 -27.53
C LYS A 113 1.05 -17.33 -27.26
N GLY A 114 0.87 -18.52 -26.70
CA GLY A 114 1.96 -19.43 -26.29
C GLY A 114 2.47 -19.23 -24.85
N VAL A 115 2.32 -18.05 -24.23
CA VAL A 115 2.87 -17.79 -22.89
C VAL A 115 2.19 -18.66 -21.82
N ALA A 116 0.85 -18.74 -21.85
CA ALA A 116 0.10 -19.57 -20.92
C ALA A 116 0.42 -21.06 -21.10
N ASP A 117 0.64 -21.50 -22.35
CA ASP A 117 0.99 -22.88 -22.69
C ASP A 117 2.40 -23.26 -22.18
N GLU A 118 3.39 -22.39 -22.41
CA GLU A 118 4.75 -22.55 -21.89
C GLU A 118 4.77 -22.57 -20.36
N ALA A 119 4.02 -21.67 -19.72
CA ALA A 119 3.86 -21.66 -18.27
C ALA A 119 3.25 -22.97 -17.77
N ALA A 120 2.19 -23.48 -18.41
CA ALA A 120 1.60 -24.77 -18.04
C ALA A 120 2.59 -25.93 -18.18
N ALA A 121 3.38 -25.96 -19.26
CA ALA A 121 4.38 -27.01 -19.50
C ALA A 121 5.47 -27.01 -18.43
N ASN A 122 6.01 -25.83 -18.08
CA ASN A 122 7.02 -25.70 -17.02
C ASN A 122 6.45 -26.05 -15.64
N LEU A 123 5.22 -25.64 -15.33
CA LEU A 123 4.56 -25.99 -14.09
C LEU A 123 4.33 -27.50 -13.96
N LYS A 124 3.91 -28.18 -15.04
CA LYS A 124 3.75 -29.64 -15.05
C LYS A 124 5.09 -30.39 -14.97
N ARG A 125 6.16 -29.85 -15.55
CA ARG A 125 7.50 -30.43 -15.39
C ARG A 125 7.92 -30.44 -13.91
N ASP A 126 7.68 -29.33 -13.22
CA ASP A 126 8.08 -29.18 -11.82
C ASP A 126 7.08 -29.85 -10.84
N PHE A 127 5.81 -29.99 -11.23
CA PHE A 127 4.74 -30.67 -10.50
C PHE A 127 3.96 -31.63 -11.42
N PRO A 128 4.46 -32.86 -11.67
CA PRO A 128 3.87 -33.79 -12.65
C PRO A 128 2.42 -34.19 -12.41
N ALA A 129 1.97 -34.18 -11.14
CA ALA A 129 0.60 -34.50 -10.75
C ALA A 129 -0.37 -33.30 -10.80
N LEU A 130 0.08 -32.12 -11.25
CA LEU A 130 -0.73 -30.91 -11.33
C LEU A 130 -1.72 -30.99 -12.50
N ASP A 131 -3.01 -30.77 -12.21
CA ASP A 131 -4.06 -30.71 -13.23
C ASP A 131 -4.22 -29.27 -13.75
N ILE A 132 -3.67 -29.01 -14.94
CA ILE A 132 -3.97 -27.80 -15.71
C ILE A 132 -5.14 -28.15 -16.65
N ALA A 133 -6.32 -27.61 -16.31
CA ALA A 133 -7.57 -27.82 -17.05
C ALA A 133 -7.54 -27.16 -18.44
N GLY A 134 -6.78 -26.08 -18.60
CA GLY A 134 -6.63 -25.42 -19.88
C GLY A 134 -5.84 -24.12 -19.80
N THR A 135 -5.57 -23.57 -20.97
CA THR A 135 -4.78 -22.36 -21.18
C THR A 135 -5.43 -21.52 -22.28
N TYR A 136 -5.33 -20.19 -22.17
CA TYR A 136 -5.72 -19.27 -23.25
C TYR A 136 -4.95 -17.94 -23.15
N HIS A 137 -4.72 -17.28 -24.28
CA HIS A 137 -4.02 -15.99 -24.32
C HIS A 137 -4.88 -14.84 -23.79
N GLY A 138 -4.27 -13.73 -23.38
CA GLY A 138 -4.95 -12.53 -22.86
C GLY A 138 -5.22 -11.42 -23.88
N TYR A 139 -4.83 -11.64 -25.14
CA TYR A 139 -5.02 -10.71 -26.25
C TYR A 139 -6.20 -11.12 -27.12
N PHE A 140 -7.40 -10.89 -26.63
CA PHE A 140 -8.66 -11.08 -27.35
C PHE A 140 -9.58 -9.87 -27.11
N GLY A 141 -10.54 -9.67 -28.01
CA GLY A 141 -11.51 -8.58 -27.94
C GLY A 141 -12.75 -8.96 -27.11
N PRO A 142 -13.60 -7.99 -26.73
CA PRO A 142 -14.83 -8.25 -25.98
C PRO A 142 -15.81 -9.20 -26.69
N ASP A 143 -15.72 -9.29 -28.02
CA ASP A 143 -16.47 -10.22 -28.87
C ASP A 143 -16.11 -11.69 -28.62
N GLU A 144 -14.92 -11.96 -28.09
CA GLU A 144 -14.50 -13.31 -27.73
C GLU A 144 -14.78 -13.67 -26.25
N ASP A 145 -15.31 -12.76 -25.44
CA ASP A 145 -15.52 -12.99 -23.99
C ASP A 145 -16.38 -14.24 -23.73
N ASP A 146 -17.48 -14.42 -24.46
CA ASP A 146 -18.38 -15.58 -24.28
C ASP A 146 -17.71 -16.89 -24.68
N LYS A 147 -16.92 -16.88 -25.76
CA LYS A 147 -16.12 -18.03 -26.19
C LYS A 147 -15.09 -18.41 -25.12
N VAL A 148 -14.38 -17.42 -24.58
CA VAL A 148 -13.36 -17.64 -23.54
C VAL A 148 -14.01 -18.15 -22.25
N CYS A 149 -15.14 -17.57 -21.82
CA CYS A 149 -15.90 -18.06 -20.67
C CYS A 149 -16.38 -19.50 -20.88
N GLY A 150 -16.87 -19.83 -22.08
CA GLY A 150 -17.27 -21.20 -22.45
C GLY A 150 -16.11 -22.20 -22.37
N LEU A 151 -14.93 -21.84 -22.90
CA LEU A 151 -13.72 -22.67 -22.80
C LEU A 151 -13.33 -22.93 -21.35
N ILE A 152 -13.36 -21.89 -20.51
CA ILE A 152 -13.03 -21.99 -19.09
C ILE A 152 -14.05 -22.92 -18.39
N ASN A 153 -15.34 -22.66 -18.52
CA ASN A 153 -16.38 -23.44 -17.84
C ASN A 153 -16.39 -24.92 -18.28
N ASN A 154 -16.20 -25.19 -19.57
CA ASN A 154 -16.14 -26.56 -20.10
C ASN A 154 -14.99 -27.38 -19.50
N SER A 155 -13.89 -26.71 -19.14
CA SER A 155 -12.72 -27.34 -18.50
C SER A 155 -12.89 -27.58 -16.99
N LYS A 156 -13.93 -27.00 -16.37
CA LYS A 156 -14.28 -27.13 -14.94
C LYS A 156 -13.11 -26.89 -13.98
N PRO A 157 -12.41 -25.74 -14.07
CA PRO A 157 -11.32 -25.44 -13.17
C PRO A 157 -11.86 -25.04 -11.78
N HIS A 158 -11.03 -25.22 -10.76
CA HIS A 158 -11.31 -24.71 -9.42
C HIS A 158 -10.70 -23.31 -9.24
N ILE A 159 -9.60 -23.03 -9.94
CA ILE A 159 -8.87 -21.77 -9.89
C ILE A 159 -8.63 -21.27 -11.31
N LEU A 160 -9.02 -20.04 -11.60
CA LEU A 160 -8.68 -19.30 -12.81
C LEU A 160 -7.62 -18.25 -12.48
N LEU A 161 -6.41 -18.40 -13.03
CA LEU A 161 -5.33 -17.42 -12.90
C LEU A 161 -5.32 -16.50 -14.14
N VAL A 162 -5.62 -15.22 -13.94
CA VAL A 162 -5.74 -14.21 -15.00
C VAL A 162 -4.54 -13.25 -15.00
N GLY A 163 -3.63 -13.43 -15.96
CA GLY A 163 -2.43 -12.61 -16.17
C GLY A 163 -2.59 -11.64 -17.35
N MET A 164 -3.44 -10.63 -17.23
CA MET A 164 -3.61 -9.58 -18.27
C MET A 164 -3.06 -8.21 -17.85
N GLY A 165 -2.53 -8.11 -16.62
CA GLY A 165 -2.03 -6.86 -16.06
C GLY A 165 -3.15 -6.01 -15.44
N VAL A 166 -2.74 -5.17 -14.50
CA VAL A 166 -3.63 -4.25 -13.77
C VAL A 166 -3.91 -3.01 -14.61
N PRO A 167 -5.18 -2.54 -14.73
CA PRO A 167 -6.41 -3.07 -14.14
C PRO A 167 -7.23 -3.97 -15.09
N LYS A 168 -6.67 -4.39 -16.24
CA LYS A 168 -7.40 -5.14 -17.28
C LYS A 168 -7.93 -6.46 -16.73
N GLN A 169 -7.10 -7.20 -15.99
CA GLN A 169 -7.48 -8.50 -15.43
C GLN A 169 -8.64 -8.38 -14.41
N GLU A 170 -8.62 -7.42 -13.50
CA GLU A 170 -9.69 -7.25 -12.51
C GLU A 170 -11.00 -6.81 -13.16
N LYS A 171 -10.92 -5.92 -14.16
CA LYS A 171 -12.09 -5.48 -14.93
C LYS A 171 -12.69 -6.61 -15.75
N TRP A 172 -11.86 -7.41 -16.41
CA TRP A 172 -12.33 -8.55 -17.19
C TRP A 172 -13.03 -9.59 -16.30
N ILE A 173 -12.43 -9.93 -15.16
CA ILE A 173 -13.05 -10.81 -14.16
C ILE A 173 -14.39 -10.23 -13.73
N LYS A 174 -14.45 -8.96 -13.32
CA LYS A 174 -15.70 -8.34 -12.83
C LYS A 174 -16.81 -8.35 -13.89
N ASN A 175 -16.47 -8.12 -15.16
CA ASN A 175 -17.45 -8.07 -16.24
C ASN A 175 -18.02 -9.43 -16.58
N ASN A 176 -17.23 -10.49 -16.36
CA ASN A 176 -17.57 -11.85 -16.75
C ASN A 176 -17.87 -12.78 -15.55
N ILE A 177 -17.82 -12.27 -14.32
CA ILE A 177 -18.01 -13.06 -13.09
C ILE A 177 -19.33 -13.83 -13.09
N SER A 178 -20.41 -13.27 -13.64
CA SER A 178 -21.72 -13.93 -13.72
C SER A 178 -21.76 -15.08 -14.73
N LYS A 179 -20.85 -15.08 -15.70
CA LYS A 179 -20.73 -16.08 -16.77
C LYS A 179 -19.72 -17.18 -16.44
N LEU A 180 -18.84 -16.96 -15.46
CA LEU A 180 -17.78 -17.90 -15.08
C LEU A 180 -18.29 -18.86 -14.00
N ASP A 181 -18.03 -20.15 -14.19
CA ASP A 181 -18.33 -21.21 -13.22
C ASP A 181 -17.03 -21.72 -12.60
N VAL A 182 -16.32 -20.80 -11.93
CA VAL A 182 -15.03 -21.05 -11.29
C VAL A 182 -15.05 -20.48 -9.88
N PRO A 183 -14.80 -21.29 -8.83
CA PRO A 183 -14.79 -20.84 -7.46
C PRO A 183 -13.83 -19.68 -7.18
N VAL A 184 -12.62 -19.73 -7.74
CA VAL A 184 -11.58 -18.72 -7.49
C VAL A 184 -11.17 -18.04 -8.79
N LEU A 185 -11.39 -16.73 -8.85
CA LEU A 185 -11.10 -15.86 -9.99
C LEU A 185 -9.99 -14.88 -9.61
N TRP A 186 -8.74 -15.17 -10.02
CA TRP A 186 -7.57 -14.50 -9.46
C TRP A 186 -6.77 -13.72 -10.50
N GLY A 187 -6.71 -12.40 -10.35
CA GLY A 187 -5.76 -11.57 -11.09
C GLY A 187 -4.31 -11.77 -10.62
N VAL A 188 -3.40 -12.21 -11.50
CA VAL A 188 -2.01 -12.60 -11.14
C VAL A 188 -0.91 -11.79 -11.83
N GLY A 189 -1.27 -10.82 -12.68
CA GLY A 189 -0.31 -9.93 -13.34
C GLY A 189 0.72 -10.69 -14.18
N ALA A 190 2.01 -10.49 -13.88
CA ALA A 190 3.14 -11.04 -14.64
C ALA A 190 3.55 -12.46 -14.21
N LEU A 191 2.74 -13.16 -13.42
CA LEU A 191 3.06 -14.52 -12.97
C LEU A 191 3.36 -15.46 -14.13
N LEU A 192 2.51 -15.48 -15.16
CA LEU A 192 2.66 -16.42 -16.28
C LEU A 192 3.95 -16.16 -17.09
N ASP A 193 4.34 -14.90 -17.30
CA ASP A 193 5.61 -14.56 -17.96
C ASP A 193 6.84 -15.10 -17.22
N TYR A 194 6.81 -15.12 -15.88
CA TYR A 194 7.90 -15.69 -15.09
C TYR A 194 7.98 -17.21 -15.22
N TYR A 195 6.83 -17.89 -15.22
CA TYR A 195 6.78 -19.35 -15.34
C TYR A 195 6.92 -19.84 -16.78
N ALA A 196 6.67 -19.00 -17.77
CA ALA A 196 7.08 -19.21 -19.16
C ALA A 196 8.60 -19.00 -19.36
N LEU A 197 9.35 -18.60 -18.32
CA LEU A 197 10.79 -18.31 -18.35
C LEU A 197 11.20 -17.19 -19.33
N ARG A 198 10.25 -16.36 -19.74
CA ARG A 198 10.49 -15.22 -20.63
C ARG A 198 11.07 -14.01 -19.89
N VAL A 199 10.81 -13.92 -18.58
CA VAL A 199 11.31 -12.85 -17.72
C VAL A 199 12.05 -13.43 -16.53
N LYS A 200 13.27 -12.94 -16.28
CA LYS A 200 14.05 -13.33 -15.11
C LYS A 200 13.44 -12.75 -13.84
N ARG A 201 13.31 -13.58 -12.80
CA ARG A 201 12.99 -13.11 -11.45
C ARG A 201 14.23 -12.63 -10.70
N ALA A 202 14.01 -11.74 -9.73
CA ALA A 202 15.09 -11.30 -8.86
C ALA A 202 15.63 -12.46 -7.99
N PRO A 203 16.93 -12.47 -7.67
CA PRO A 203 17.50 -13.41 -6.70
C PRO A 203 16.72 -13.44 -5.37
N VAL A 204 16.71 -14.58 -4.69
CA VAL A 204 15.92 -14.79 -3.45
C VAL A 204 16.21 -13.73 -2.40
N PHE A 205 17.47 -13.35 -2.20
CA PHE A 205 17.85 -12.33 -1.21
C PHE A 205 17.22 -10.96 -1.52
N MET A 206 17.19 -10.56 -2.80
CA MET A 206 16.55 -9.31 -3.22
C MET A 206 15.04 -9.37 -3.03
N ARG A 207 14.41 -10.50 -3.33
CA ARG A 207 12.97 -10.71 -3.12
C ARG A 207 12.59 -10.62 -1.64
N ARG A 208 13.38 -11.25 -0.77
CA ARG A 208 13.20 -11.18 0.70
C ARG A 208 13.43 -9.77 1.24
N ALA A 209 14.37 -9.02 0.67
CA ALA A 209 14.61 -7.62 1.00
C ALA A 209 13.56 -6.65 0.40
N GLY A 210 12.61 -7.12 -0.41
CA GLY A 210 11.62 -6.28 -1.08
C GLY A 210 12.19 -5.44 -2.24
N LEU A 211 13.34 -5.83 -2.80
CA LEU A 211 14.07 -5.14 -3.87
C LEU A 211 13.77 -5.70 -5.28
N GLU A 212 12.75 -6.55 -5.44
CA GLU A 212 12.37 -7.10 -6.75
C GLU A 212 12.00 -6.00 -7.75
N TRP A 213 11.39 -4.90 -7.29
CA TRP A 213 11.09 -3.74 -8.15
C TRP A 213 12.35 -3.09 -8.72
N LEU A 214 13.44 -3.01 -7.94
CA LEU A 214 14.71 -2.41 -8.36
C LEU A 214 15.39 -3.30 -9.40
N PHE A 215 15.40 -4.62 -9.18
CA PHE A 215 15.89 -5.59 -10.16
C PHE A 215 15.15 -5.47 -11.50
N ARG A 216 13.81 -5.35 -11.46
CA ARG A 216 13.01 -5.16 -12.67
C ARG A 216 13.28 -3.84 -13.37
N LEU A 217 13.48 -2.76 -12.61
CA LEU A 217 13.82 -1.46 -13.17
C LEU A 217 15.17 -1.50 -13.91
N ILE A 218 16.16 -2.20 -13.36
CA ILE A 218 17.47 -2.36 -13.99
C ILE A 218 17.37 -3.16 -15.29
N ASN A 219 16.54 -4.22 -15.33
CA ASN A 219 16.40 -5.07 -16.51
C ASN A 219 15.49 -4.46 -17.60
N GLU A 220 14.53 -3.63 -17.23
CA GLU A 220 13.54 -3.06 -18.17
C GLU A 220 13.32 -1.55 -17.95
N PRO A 221 14.37 -0.72 -17.97
CA PRO A 221 14.30 0.68 -17.55
C PRO A 221 13.34 1.51 -18.41
N ALA A 222 13.42 1.37 -19.74
CA ALA A 222 12.57 2.11 -20.68
C ALA A 222 11.07 1.87 -20.44
N ARG A 223 10.70 0.66 -20.00
CA ARG A 223 9.31 0.27 -19.75
C ARG A 223 8.84 0.62 -18.33
N LEU A 224 9.70 0.48 -17.33
CA LEU A 224 9.30 0.50 -15.92
C LEU A 224 9.70 1.76 -15.14
N TRP A 225 10.49 2.67 -15.71
CA TRP A 225 10.93 3.88 -14.99
C TRP A 225 9.77 4.75 -14.52
N LYS A 226 8.76 5.01 -15.35
CA LYS A 226 7.59 5.81 -14.93
C LYS A 226 6.85 5.14 -13.77
N ARG A 227 6.65 3.82 -13.89
CA ARG A 227 5.95 3.03 -12.87
C ARG A 227 6.68 3.04 -11.53
N TYR A 228 8.01 2.86 -11.52
CA TYR A 228 8.74 2.73 -10.27
C TYR A 228 9.26 4.06 -9.72
N ILE A 229 9.76 4.96 -10.54
CA ILE A 229 10.28 6.24 -10.04
C ILE A 229 9.11 7.16 -9.71
N ILE A 230 8.31 7.53 -10.73
CA ILE A 230 7.17 8.45 -10.54
C ILE A 230 6.08 7.77 -9.69
N GLY A 231 5.75 6.51 -10.01
CA GLY A 231 4.69 5.79 -9.29
C GLY A 231 5.03 5.54 -7.82
N ASN A 232 6.26 5.16 -7.45
CA ASN A 232 6.57 5.00 -6.03
C ASN A 232 6.60 6.35 -5.30
N VAL A 233 7.06 7.43 -5.92
CA VAL A 233 6.97 8.79 -5.33
C VAL A 233 5.51 9.14 -5.08
N PHE A 234 4.64 8.94 -6.07
CA PHE A 234 3.21 9.21 -5.94
C PHE A 234 2.55 8.36 -4.84
N PHE A 235 2.92 7.07 -4.76
CA PHE A 235 2.47 6.19 -3.68
C PHE A 235 2.91 6.69 -2.31
N ILE A 236 4.18 7.09 -2.16
CA ILE A 236 4.73 7.63 -0.91
C ILE A 236 3.99 8.92 -0.51
N LEU A 237 3.80 9.84 -1.45
CA LEU A 237 3.09 11.09 -1.22
C LEU A 237 1.67 10.86 -0.68
N HIS A 238 0.96 9.86 -1.19
CA HIS A 238 -0.39 9.54 -0.70
C HIS A 238 -0.38 8.74 0.61
N ALA A 239 0.38 7.65 0.65
CA ALA A 239 0.44 6.74 1.80
C ALA A 239 0.99 7.42 3.07
N PHE A 240 1.87 8.42 2.89
CA PHE A 240 2.51 9.15 3.99
C PHE A 240 2.20 10.66 3.95
N SER A 241 1.13 11.07 3.26
CA SER A 241 0.71 12.47 3.12
C SER A 241 0.68 13.24 4.43
N LEU A 242 0.12 12.64 5.49
CA LEU A 242 0.05 13.28 6.81
C LEU A 242 1.42 13.46 7.47
N LEU A 243 2.31 12.46 7.36
CA LEU A 243 3.68 12.56 7.90
C LEU A 243 4.46 13.65 7.18
N ILE A 244 4.32 13.73 5.85
CA ILE A 244 4.98 14.73 5.03
C ILE A 244 4.45 16.12 5.35
N LEU A 245 3.12 16.28 5.44
CA LEU A 245 2.48 17.53 5.81
C LEU A 245 2.96 18.01 7.18
N ASP A 246 2.97 17.13 8.19
CA ASP A 246 3.46 17.47 9.53
C ASP A 246 4.93 17.85 9.53
N ALA A 247 5.79 17.11 8.84
CA ALA A 247 7.22 17.43 8.75
C ALA A 247 7.45 18.81 8.11
N LEU A 248 6.73 19.12 7.03
CA LEU A 248 6.79 20.43 6.37
C LEU A 248 6.27 21.56 7.26
N LEU A 249 5.17 21.31 7.97
CA LEU A 249 4.57 22.28 8.89
C LEU A 249 5.45 22.54 10.11
N LEU A 250 6.08 21.50 10.67
CA LEU A 250 7.05 21.64 11.76
C LEU A 250 8.31 22.39 11.30
N ALA A 251 8.78 22.14 10.07
CA ALA A 251 9.87 22.89 9.48
C ALA A 251 9.51 24.38 9.32
N ALA A 252 8.32 24.66 8.80
CA ALA A 252 7.81 26.02 8.64
C ALA A 252 7.60 26.72 9.99
N ALA A 253 7.11 26.00 11.01
CA ALA A 253 6.97 26.51 12.36
C ALA A 253 8.33 26.87 12.98
N TRP A 254 9.35 26.02 12.78
CA TRP A 254 10.71 26.27 13.27
C TRP A 254 11.36 27.49 12.62
N ILE A 255 11.36 27.55 11.29
CA ILE A 255 11.94 28.67 10.53
C ILE A 255 11.11 29.95 10.76
N GLY A 256 9.78 29.83 10.78
CA GLY A 256 8.86 30.93 11.02
C GLY A 256 9.01 31.52 12.43
N ALA A 257 9.31 30.69 13.44
CA ALA A 257 9.56 31.17 14.80
C ALA A 257 10.77 32.11 14.87
N TYR A 258 11.83 31.84 14.10
CA TYR A 258 12.98 32.72 14.00
C TYR A 258 12.57 34.09 13.43
N TRP A 259 11.88 34.10 12.29
CA TRP A 259 11.47 35.34 11.62
C TRP A 259 10.44 36.13 12.43
N LEU A 260 9.52 35.45 13.11
CA LEU A 260 8.58 36.08 14.01
C LEU A 260 9.32 36.73 15.19
N ARG A 261 10.29 36.04 15.78
CA ARG A 261 11.12 36.61 16.84
C ARG A 261 11.97 37.78 16.34
N TYR A 262 12.52 37.70 15.13
CA TYR A 262 13.28 38.77 14.48
C TYR A 262 12.42 40.03 14.31
N ALA A 263 11.18 39.87 13.81
CA ALA A 263 10.22 40.96 13.68
C ALA A 263 9.84 41.60 15.04
N MET A 264 9.89 40.82 16.11
CA MET A 264 9.63 41.29 17.47
C MET A 264 10.87 41.87 18.18
N ASN A 265 11.97 42.15 17.47
CA ASN A 265 13.22 42.64 18.10
C ASN A 265 13.02 43.87 19.00
N GLY A 266 12.08 44.77 18.69
CA GLY A 266 11.76 45.92 19.54
C GLY A 266 11.07 45.61 20.87
N ILE A 267 10.57 44.38 21.06
CA ILE A 267 9.84 43.94 22.26
C ILE A 267 10.80 43.25 23.25
N PHE A 268 11.91 42.70 22.78
CA PHE A 268 12.82 41.91 23.60
C PHE A 268 14.13 42.67 23.86
N GLN A 269 14.55 42.72 25.12
CA GLN A 269 15.77 43.43 25.53
C GLN A 269 17.07 42.81 24.96
N LYS A 270 17.05 41.52 24.62
CA LYS A 270 18.21 40.80 24.08
C LYS A 270 18.07 40.66 22.55
N GLY A 271 19.17 40.90 21.82
CA GLY A 271 19.24 40.63 20.38
C GLY A 271 18.95 39.18 20.02
N ILE A 272 18.59 38.93 18.76
CA ILE A 272 18.42 37.59 18.22
C ILE A 272 19.77 37.05 17.73
N ASN A 273 20.03 35.76 17.95
CA ASN A 273 21.23 35.08 17.48
C ASN A 273 21.17 34.85 15.96
N ASP A 274 22.30 34.54 15.33
CA ASP A 274 22.38 34.29 13.89
C ASP A 274 21.43 33.18 13.41
N PHE A 275 20.97 33.28 12.15
CA PHE A 275 20.03 32.32 11.58
C PHE A 275 20.64 30.93 11.34
N TYR A 276 21.95 30.86 11.05
CA TYR A 276 22.61 29.63 10.63
C TYR A 276 22.48 28.47 11.64
N PRO A 277 22.69 28.65 12.95
CA PRO A 277 22.41 27.62 13.96
C PRO A 277 20.99 27.03 13.90
N TYR A 278 19.97 27.84 13.60
CA TYR A 278 18.60 27.36 13.49
C TYR A 278 18.39 26.52 12.23
N LEU A 279 19.00 26.90 11.12
CA LEU A 279 18.95 26.13 9.88
C LEU A 279 19.71 24.80 10.03
N ALA A 280 20.87 24.81 10.67
CA ALA A 280 21.67 23.62 10.92
C ALA A 280 20.97 22.63 11.88
N ALA A 281 20.21 23.14 12.86
CA ALA A 281 19.43 22.30 13.78
C ALA A 281 18.19 21.67 13.14
N LEU A 282 17.71 22.20 12.00
CA LEU A 282 16.42 21.82 11.40
C LEU A 282 16.23 20.30 11.20
N PRO A 283 17.19 19.53 10.64
CA PRO A 283 17.01 18.09 10.44
C PRO A 283 16.83 17.32 11.76
N PHE A 284 17.58 17.72 12.79
CA PHE A 284 17.46 17.14 14.13
C PHE A 284 16.10 17.46 14.75
N ILE A 285 15.69 18.73 14.70
CA ILE A 285 14.41 19.18 15.26
C ILE A 285 13.23 18.46 14.62
N ILE A 286 13.17 18.42 13.28
CA ILE A 286 12.07 17.72 12.58
C ILE A 286 12.07 16.24 12.96
N THR A 287 13.23 15.57 12.93
CA THR A 287 13.32 14.13 13.24
C THR A 287 12.87 13.84 14.67
N LEU A 288 13.32 14.65 15.63
CA LEU A 288 12.94 14.55 17.04
C LEU A 288 11.43 14.73 17.22
N TRP A 289 10.86 15.80 16.67
CA TRP A 289 9.44 16.11 16.82
C TRP A 289 8.54 15.07 16.14
N MET A 290 8.96 14.55 14.98
CA MET A 290 8.27 13.46 14.29
C MET A 290 8.32 12.17 15.12
N ALA A 291 9.47 11.81 15.69
CA ALA A 291 9.61 10.64 16.55
C ALA A 291 8.74 10.72 17.81
N ILE A 292 8.72 11.88 18.46
CA ILE A 292 7.85 12.15 19.63
C ILE A 292 6.37 12.06 19.24
N SER A 293 6.01 12.65 18.09
CA SER A 293 4.65 12.58 17.55
C SER A 293 4.21 11.14 17.27
N MET A 294 5.11 10.30 16.73
CA MET A 294 4.89 8.86 16.58
C MET A 294 4.72 8.15 17.92
N TYR A 295 5.56 8.46 18.91
CA TYR A 295 5.48 7.87 20.25
C TYR A 295 4.13 8.14 20.94
N PHE A 296 3.64 9.38 20.85
CA PHE A 296 2.32 9.76 21.37
C PHE A 296 1.16 9.33 20.46
N GLY A 297 1.42 8.55 19.41
CA GLY A 297 0.37 7.93 18.60
C GLY A 297 -0.33 8.85 17.61
N LEU A 298 0.23 10.03 17.30
CA LEU A 298 -0.37 11.02 16.38
C LEU A 298 -0.50 10.52 14.93
N TYR A 299 0.06 9.36 14.62
CA TYR A 299 -0.04 8.71 13.31
C TYR A 299 -0.77 7.37 13.32
N LYS A 300 -1.21 6.86 14.49
CA LYS A 300 -2.00 5.62 14.58
C LYS A 300 -3.40 5.83 13.99
N PRO A 301 -4.09 4.79 13.46
CA PRO A 301 -5.45 4.94 12.91
C PRO A 301 -6.51 5.33 13.92
N SER A 302 -6.32 5.03 15.20
CA SER A 302 -7.17 5.54 16.29
C SER A 302 -7.14 7.07 16.42
N ARG A 303 -6.27 7.76 15.67
CA ARG A 303 -6.22 9.23 15.65
C ARG A 303 -7.60 9.79 15.24
N GLY A 304 -8.13 10.68 16.06
CA GLY A 304 -9.45 11.26 15.83
C GLY A 304 -10.65 10.39 16.25
N ALA A 305 -10.45 9.28 16.98
CA ALA A 305 -11.54 8.58 17.68
C ALA A 305 -12.26 9.53 18.66
N SER A 306 -11.50 10.44 19.28
CA SER A 306 -11.99 11.62 19.98
C SER A 306 -11.11 12.82 19.61
N GLY A 307 -11.72 13.95 19.26
CA GLY A 307 -10.97 15.19 19.02
C GLY A 307 -10.20 15.66 20.25
N VAL A 308 -10.67 15.32 21.46
CA VAL A 308 -10.03 15.66 22.72
C VAL A 308 -8.75 14.85 22.93
N ASP A 309 -8.79 13.54 22.69
CA ASP A 309 -7.63 12.65 22.86
C ASP A 309 -6.51 13.02 21.89
N GLU A 310 -6.89 13.43 20.68
CA GLU A 310 -5.95 13.89 19.66
C GLU A 310 -5.27 15.20 20.07
N GLN A 311 -6.03 16.19 20.56
CA GLN A 311 -5.46 17.44 21.08
C GLN A 311 -4.57 17.21 22.30
N ALA A 312 -4.95 16.32 23.21
CA ALA A 312 -4.12 15.94 24.35
C ALA A 312 -2.81 15.29 23.89
N SER A 313 -2.84 14.48 22.84
CA SER A 313 -1.64 13.85 22.28
C SER A 313 -0.72 14.87 21.58
N ILE A 314 -1.29 15.86 20.88
CA ILE A 314 -0.54 16.98 20.29
C ILE A 314 0.15 17.78 21.40
N LEU A 315 -0.58 18.11 22.47
CA LEU A 315 -0.02 18.88 23.58
C LEU A 315 1.10 18.12 24.29
N LYS A 316 0.92 16.82 24.57
CA LYS A 316 1.96 15.96 25.16
C LYS A 316 3.21 15.90 24.26
N ALA A 317 3.01 15.72 22.96
CA ALA A 317 4.11 15.71 22.00
C ALA A 317 4.85 17.05 21.96
N ALA A 318 4.13 18.17 21.96
CA ALA A 318 4.72 19.50 21.93
C ALA A 318 5.51 19.84 23.21
N ILE A 319 4.97 19.49 24.39
CA ILE A 319 5.67 19.69 25.66
C ILE A 319 6.97 18.88 25.67
N MET A 320 6.92 17.60 25.30
CA MET A 320 8.12 16.75 25.24
C MET A 320 9.11 17.25 24.19
N GLY A 321 8.64 17.65 23.01
CA GLY A 321 9.47 18.22 21.95
C GLY A 321 10.20 19.48 22.39
N LEU A 322 9.51 20.39 23.07
CA LEU A 322 10.08 21.61 23.65
C LEU A 322 11.13 21.29 24.72
N LEU A 323 10.83 20.38 25.65
CA LEU A 323 11.75 20.00 26.73
C LEU A 323 13.05 19.41 26.18
N ILE A 324 12.95 18.48 25.22
CA ILE A 324 14.13 17.84 24.63
C ILE A 324 14.90 18.84 23.76
N THR A 325 14.21 19.73 23.03
CA THR A 325 14.87 20.80 22.25
C THR A 325 15.64 21.77 23.15
N MET A 326 15.07 22.14 24.31
CA MET A 326 15.76 22.98 25.30
C MET A 326 16.93 22.25 25.97
N ALA A 327 16.80 20.95 26.25
CA ALA A 327 17.91 20.15 26.76
C ALA A 327 19.04 20.03 25.71
N PHE A 328 18.69 19.85 24.44
CA PHE A 328 19.63 19.80 23.32
C PHE A 328 20.41 21.11 23.19
N SER A 329 19.74 22.27 23.24
CA SER A 329 20.43 23.56 23.16
C SER A 329 21.36 23.83 24.36
N PHE A 330 21.09 23.20 25.50
CA PHE A 330 21.99 23.26 26.66
C PHE A 330 23.23 22.37 26.49
N LEU A 331 23.06 21.16 25.94
CA LEU A 331 24.15 20.19 25.74
C LEU A 331 25.07 20.58 24.59
N PHE A 332 24.52 21.12 23.50
CA PHE A 332 25.28 21.48 22.31
C PHE A 332 25.40 23.00 22.19
N LYS A 333 26.38 23.55 22.90
CA LYS A 333 26.65 25.01 22.93
C LYS A 333 26.94 25.62 21.55
N GLU A 334 27.34 24.81 20.58
CA GLU A 334 27.51 25.20 19.17
C GLU A 334 26.21 25.73 18.55
N PHE A 335 25.06 25.24 19.02
CA PHE A 335 23.75 25.72 18.62
C PHE A 335 23.27 26.74 19.65
N GLU A 336 23.68 28.00 19.48
CA GLU A 336 23.19 29.12 20.28
C GLU A 336 21.71 29.41 19.98
N LEU A 337 20.80 28.52 20.40
CA LEU A 337 19.37 28.65 20.14
C LEU A 337 18.71 29.55 21.20
N GLY A 338 18.09 30.62 20.74
CA GLY A 338 17.37 31.55 21.60
C GLY A 338 16.12 30.89 22.21
N ARG A 339 16.00 30.92 23.54
CA ARG A 339 14.85 30.34 24.27
C ARG A 339 13.50 30.84 23.74
N ALA A 340 13.42 32.13 23.40
CA ALA A 340 12.21 32.73 22.83
C ALA A 340 11.83 32.08 21.49
N VAL A 341 12.80 31.83 20.60
CA VAL A 341 12.56 31.16 19.31
C VAL A 341 12.08 29.73 19.54
N VAL A 342 12.71 29.00 20.45
CA VAL A 342 12.30 27.62 20.80
C VAL A 342 10.86 27.61 21.32
N ILE A 343 10.50 28.49 22.24
CA ILE A 343 9.12 28.57 22.78
C ILE A 343 8.11 28.93 21.68
N ILE A 344 8.42 29.95 20.87
CA ILE A 344 7.55 30.36 19.74
C ILE A 344 7.37 29.18 18.76
N SER A 345 8.44 28.43 18.47
CA SER A 345 8.38 27.27 17.57
C SER A 345 7.46 26.18 18.10
N GLY A 346 7.42 25.94 19.42
CA GLY A 346 6.52 24.97 20.02
C GLY A 346 5.06 25.39 19.93
N LEU A 347 4.76 26.68 20.17
CA LEU A 347 3.40 27.22 20.00
C LEU A 347 2.93 27.12 18.55
N LEU A 348 3.78 27.51 17.60
CA LEU A 348 3.50 27.37 16.17
C LEU A 348 3.30 25.90 15.79
N SER A 349 4.11 24.99 16.33
CA SER A 349 4.00 23.55 16.07
C SER A 349 2.66 22.97 16.56
N ILE A 350 2.17 23.38 17.74
CA ILE A 350 0.85 22.97 18.25
C ILE A 350 -0.25 23.42 17.27
N LEU A 351 -0.20 24.69 16.86
CA LEU A 351 -1.17 25.24 15.90
C LEU A 351 -1.11 24.50 14.57
N SER A 352 0.07 24.30 14.02
CA SER A 352 0.27 23.65 12.73
C SER A 352 -0.18 22.18 12.74
N LEU A 353 0.15 21.41 13.78
CA LEU A 353 -0.33 20.03 13.93
C LEU A 353 -1.85 20.00 14.09
N GLY A 354 -2.44 20.94 14.84
CA GLY A 354 -3.89 21.09 14.95
C GLY A 354 -4.58 21.33 13.60
N ILE A 355 -4.04 22.24 12.79
CA ILE A 355 -4.52 22.54 11.43
C ILE A 355 -4.38 21.30 10.53
N SER A 356 -3.22 20.63 10.57
CA SER A 356 -2.96 19.40 9.82
C SER A 356 -4.03 18.33 10.09
N ARG A 357 -4.41 18.13 11.36
CA ARG A 357 -5.47 17.18 11.73
C ARG A 357 -6.86 17.62 11.27
N ALA A 358 -7.19 18.90 11.36
CA ALA A 358 -8.44 19.42 10.83
C ALA A 358 -8.54 19.20 9.31
N LEU A 359 -7.47 19.46 8.57
CA LEU A 359 -7.38 19.26 7.13
C LEU A 359 -7.47 17.77 6.76
N SER A 360 -6.73 16.90 7.44
CA SER A 360 -6.80 15.45 7.21
C SER A 360 -8.23 14.92 7.40
N ARG A 361 -8.91 15.28 8.49
CA ARG A 361 -10.30 14.86 8.73
C ARG A 361 -11.27 15.38 7.67
N TYR A 362 -11.04 16.60 7.17
CA TYR A 362 -11.84 17.16 6.09
C TYR A 362 -11.65 16.39 4.78
N ILE A 363 -10.40 16.07 4.42
CA ILE A 363 -10.06 15.27 3.24
C ILE A 363 -10.66 13.87 3.37
N ASP A 364 -10.47 13.19 4.51
CA ASP A 364 -11.00 11.84 4.73
C ASP A 364 -12.54 11.80 4.63
N LYS A 365 -13.23 12.81 5.20
CA LYS A 365 -14.70 12.90 5.11
C LYS A 365 -15.22 13.18 3.71
N ASN A 366 -14.52 13.99 2.91
CA ASN A 366 -15.05 14.46 1.61
C ASN A 366 -14.55 13.66 0.41
N VAL A 367 -13.36 13.07 0.50
CA VAL A 367 -12.70 12.33 -0.58
C VAL A 367 -12.92 10.82 -0.43
N LEU A 368 -12.79 10.26 0.78
CA LEU A 368 -12.85 8.80 0.99
C LEU A 368 -14.28 8.28 1.23
N LYS A 369 -15.17 9.04 1.88
CA LYS A 369 -16.58 8.62 2.05
C LYS A 369 -17.43 8.69 0.78
N LYS A 370 -17.11 9.59 -0.17
CA LYS A 370 -17.81 9.62 -1.47
C LYS A 370 -17.49 8.40 -2.35
N SER A 371 -16.45 7.63 -2.03
CA SER A 371 -16.08 6.37 -2.71
C SER A 371 -16.55 5.11 -2.00
N ALA A 372 -16.99 5.19 -0.73
CA ALA A 372 -17.56 4.06 -0.02
C ALA A 372 -19.06 3.99 -0.30
N LEU A 373 -19.46 3.24 -1.32
CA LEU A 373 -20.85 2.80 -1.42
C LEU A 373 -21.21 2.01 -0.15
N PRO A 374 -22.44 2.14 0.37
CA PRO A 374 -22.86 1.39 1.55
C PRO A 374 -22.72 -0.10 1.23
N VAL A 375 -21.87 -0.79 1.99
CA VAL A 375 -21.88 -2.25 2.08
C VAL A 375 -23.31 -2.64 2.37
N ARG A 376 -24.00 -3.22 1.37
CA ARG A 376 -25.36 -3.72 1.55
C ARG A 376 -25.34 -4.69 2.71
N ALA A 377 -26.03 -4.33 3.79
CA ALA A 377 -26.63 -5.32 4.67
C ALA A 377 -27.66 -6.06 3.81
N ALA A 378 -27.28 -7.22 3.27
CA ALA A 378 -28.23 -8.15 2.69
C ALA A 378 -28.74 -9.04 3.83
N ILE A 379 -30.00 -8.82 4.19
CA ILE A 379 -30.90 -9.84 4.74
C ILE A 379 -31.33 -10.73 3.57
#